data_AF-A0A1W1XTC7-F1
#
_entry.id   AF-A0A1W1XTC7-F1
#
_cell.length_a   1.000
_cell.length_b   1.000
_cell.length_c   1.000
_cell.angle_alpha   90.00
_cell.angle_beta   90.00
_cell.angle_gamma   90.00
#
_symmetry.space_group_name_H-M   'P 1'
#
loop_
_entity.id
_entity.type
_entity.pdbx_description
1 polymer ?
#
loop_
_entity_poly.entity_id
_entity_poly.type
_entity_poly.pdbx_seq_one_letter_code
_entity_poly.pdbx_strand_id
1 'polypeptide(L)' 'MLDEKAQVISKLQEKGVDVEEAAKAIEFDPQILKLYLSEDDYPIPGRILKKLEEAVLN' A
#
# COMPACT_ATOMS: atom_id res chain seq x y z
N MET A 1 7.20 12.71 3.43
CA MET A 1 6.95 11.72 2.36
C MET A 1 7.43 10.31 2.72
N LEU A 2 8.49 10.13 3.52
CA LEU A 2 8.84 8.80 4.07
C LEU A 2 7.81 8.25 5.08
N ASP A 3 7.10 9.12 5.81
CA ASP A 3 6.12 8.70 6.83
C ASP A 3 4.84 8.03 6.30
N GLU A 4 4.28 8.51 5.19
CA GLU A 4 2.98 7.99 4.70
C GLU A 4 3.09 6.55 4.20
N LYS A 5 4.18 6.20 3.52
CA LYS A 5 4.48 4.82 3.09
C LYS A 5 4.57 3.89 4.30
N ALA A 6 5.35 4.27 5.30
CA ALA A 6 5.55 3.49 6.52
C ALA A 6 4.23 3.29 7.28
N GLN A 7 3.40 4.33 7.38
CA GLN A 7 2.09 4.25 8.02
C GLN A 7 1.14 3.31 7.28
N VAL A 8 1.09 3.37 5.94
CA VAL A 8 0.25 2.48 5.13
C VAL A 8 0.69 1.02 5.28
N ILE A 9 2.01 0.75 5.22
CA ILE A 9 2.55 -0.61 5.41
C ILE A 9 2.20 -1.14 6.79
N SER A 10 2.41 -0.35 7.85
CA SER A 10 2.08 -0.74 9.23
C SER A 10 0.59 -1.07 9.38
N LYS A 11 -0.30 -0.24 8.83
CA LYS A 11 -1.76 -0.47 8.92
C LYS A 11 -2.20 -1.72 8.14
N LEU A 12 -1.59 -2.00 6.99
CA LEU A 12 -1.87 -3.23 6.24
C LEU A 12 -1.47 -4.46 7.06
N GLN A 13 -0.30 -4.42 7.72
CA GLN A 13 0.17 -5.48 8.62
C GLN A 13 -0.73 -5.64 9.85
N GLU A 14 -1.13 -4.55 10.50
CA GLU A 14 -2.04 -4.57 11.66
C GLU A 14 -3.41 -5.15 11.32
N LYS A 15 -3.95 -4.83 10.14
CA LYS A 15 -5.22 -5.39 9.65
C LYS A 15 -5.08 -6.82 9.11
N GLY A 16 -3.85 -7.34 8.97
CA GLY A 16 -3.59 -8.65 8.38
C GLY A 16 -3.98 -8.74 6.90
N VAL A 17 -4.04 -7.61 6.19
CA VAL A 17 -4.41 -7.55 4.78
C VAL A 17 -3.19 -7.90 3.93
N ASP A 18 -3.35 -8.91 3.07
CA ASP A 18 -2.29 -9.29 2.14
C ASP A 18 -2.18 -8.27 0.98
N VAL A 19 -0.98 -8.15 0.40
CA VAL A 19 -0.70 -7.25 -0.72
C VAL A 19 -1.57 -7.57 -1.92
N GLU A 20 -1.89 -8.85 -2.15
CA GLU A 20 -2.79 -9.26 -3.24
C GLU A 20 -4.22 -8.76 -3.03
N GLU A 21 -4.72 -8.81 -1.79
CA GLU A 21 -6.04 -8.31 -1.42
C GLU A 21 -6.10 -6.78 -1.51
N ALA A 22 -5.08 -6.11 -1.00
CA ALA A 22 -4.94 -4.66 -1.09
C ALA A 22 -4.90 -4.20 -2.57
N ALA A 23 -4.11 -4.88 -3.41
CA ALA A 23 -4.01 -4.59 -4.85
C ALA A 23 -5.35 -4.78 -5.55
N LYS A 24 -6.08 -5.84 -5.23
CA LYS A 24 -7.41 -6.11 -5.77
C LYS A 24 -8.41 -5.02 -5.38
N ALA A 25 -8.39 -4.57 -4.13
CA ALA A 25 -9.28 -3.52 -3.63
C ALA A 25 -9.10 -2.17 -4.35
N ILE A 26 -7.89 -1.89 -4.85
CA ILE A 26 -7.58 -0.63 -5.56
C ILE A 26 -7.50 -0.78 -7.09
N GLU A 27 -7.84 -1.97 -7.61
CA GLU A 27 -7.72 -2.37 -9.01
C GLU A 27 -6.32 -2.10 -9.58
N PHE A 28 -5.29 -2.60 -8.89
CA PHE A 28 -3.89 -2.37 -9.22
C PHE A 28 -3.13 -3.69 -9.37
N ASP A 29 -1.99 -3.64 -10.06
CA ASP A 29 -1.15 -4.82 -10.26
C ASP A 29 -0.46 -5.20 -8.92
N PRO A 30 -0.68 -6.43 -8.41
CA PRO A 30 -0.11 -6.86 -7.14
C PRO A 30 1.42 -6.99 -7.17
N GLN A 31 2.03 -7.32 -8.31
CA GLN A 31 3.48 -7.41 -8.45
C GLN A 31 4.10 -6.02 -8.34
N ILE A 32 3.48 -5.02 -8.96
CA ILE A 32 3.95 -3.63 -8.87
C ILE A 32 3.70 -3.07 -7.46
N LEU A 33 2.54 -3.36 -6.86
CA LEU A 33 2.24 -2.92 -5.50
C LEU A 33 3.26 -3.45 -4.49
N LYS A 34 3.67 -4.71 -4.65
CA LYS A 34 4.69 -5.33 -3.81
C LYS A 34 6.05 -4.62 -3.89
N LEU A 35 6.44 -4.14 -5.07
CA LEU A 35 7.66 -3.34 -5.24
C LEU A 35 7.53 -2.01 -4.48
N TYR A 36 6.39 -1.34 -4.61
CA TYR A 36 6.11 -0.09 -3.92
C TYR A 36 6.08 -0.24 -2.41
N LEU A 37 5.49 -1.30 -1.88
CA LEU A 37 5.42 -1.58 -0.45
C LEU A 37 6.67 -2.24 0.12
N SER A 38 7.72 -2.45 -0.69
CA SER A 38 8.99 -2.94 -0.18
C SER A 38 9.68 -1.88 0.70
N GLU A 39 10.54 -2.30 1.61
CA GLU A 39 11.27 -1.40 2.53
C GLU A 39 12.37 -0.57 1.84
N ASP A 40 12.38 -0.52 0.51
CA ASP A 40 13.29 0.31 -0.24
C ASP A 40 12.91 1.80 -0.23
N ASP A 41 13.85 2.63 -0.70
CA ASP A 41 13.62 4.07 -0.87
C ASP A 41 12.76 4.39 -2.10
N TYR A 42 12.19 3.38 -2.79
CA TYR A 42 11.41 3.62 -3.98
C TYR A 42 10.12 4.36 -3.60
N PRO A 43 9.86 5.54 -4.20
CA PRO A 43 8.71 6.35 -3.84
C PRO A 43 7.42 5.71 -4.34
N ILE A 44 6.45 5.57 -3.44
CA ILE A 44 5.09 5.19 -3.83
C ILE A 44 4.38 6.43 -4.39
N PRO A 45 3.71 6.35 -5.55
CA PRO A 45 2.86 7.43 -6.02
C PRO A 45 1.76 7.76 -5.01
N GLY A 46 1.60 9.03 -4.62
CA GLY A 46 0.60 9.45 -3.63
C GLY A 46 -0.85 9.06 -3.97
N ARG A 47 -1.17 8.90 -5.26
CA ARG A 47 -2.46 8.37 -5.72
C ARG A 47 -2.72 6.94 -5.24
N ILE A 48 -1.68 6.11 -5.18
CA ILE A 48 -1.78 4.72 -4.72
C ILE A 48 -1.94 4.69 -3.20
N LEU A 49 -1.16 5.49 -2.46
CA LEU A 49 -1.31 5.64 -1.02
C LEU A 49 -2.74 6.04 -0.65
N LYS A 50 -3.28 7.08 -1.30
CA LYS A 50 -4.66 7.53 -1.08
C LYS A 50 -5.69 6.44 -1.38
N LYS A 51 -5.52 5.68 -2.47
CA LYS A 51 -6.42 4.57 -2.80
C LYS A 51 -6.38 3.46 -1.74
N LEU A 52 -5.20 3.11 -1.24
CA LEU A 52 -5.05 2.11 -0.17
C LEU A 52 -5.71 2.60 1.12
N GLU A 53 -5.53 3.88 1.46
CA GLU A 53 -6.21 4.46 2.61
C GLU A 53 -7.73 4.39 2.47
N GLU A 54 -8.28 4.80 1.32
CA GLU A 54 -9.71 4.87 1.09
C GLU A 54 -10.39 3.49 0.98
N ALA A 55 -9.75 2.53 0.29
CA ALA A 55 -10.35 1.25 -0.05
C ALA A 55 -9.99 0.10 0.91
N VAL A 56 -8.89 0.21 1.65
CA VAL A 56 -8.36 -0.89 2.48
C VAL A 56 -8.25 -0.49 3.95
N LEU A 57 -7.84 0.76 4.23
CA LEU A 57 -7.48 1.18 5.59
C LEU A 57 -8.58 1.96 6.33
N ASN A 58 -9.62 2.43 5.64
CA ASN A 58 -10.87 2.89 6.27
C ASN A 58 -11.59 1.81 7.08
#